data_AF-A0A328RJM8-F1
#
_entry.id   AF-A0A328RJM8-F1
#
_cell.length_a   1.000
_cell.length_b   1.000
_cell.length_c   1.000
_cell.angle_alpha   90.00
_cell.angle_beta   90.00
_cell.angle_gamma   90.00
#
_symmetry.space_group_name_H-M   'P 1'
#
loop_
_entity.id
_entity.type
_entity.pdbx_description
1 polymer ?
#
loop_
_entity_poly.entity_id
_entity_poly.type
_entity_poly.pdbx_seq_one_letter_code
_entity_poly.pdbx_strand_id
1 'polypeptide(L)'
;MEFVKICAVLGSGFAMGLGAIGSAVGEGMIAMKAVQSLGRQPSASSKIVRIMVISQAVTETAAVFALVISLLLMFKSGDFSYIKGFTFLAAGIAVGFGSIGAGLGAGLPGSSAMEGIGKQPENSDVLTIQMIIGQAVTQTSTIFALTVALILIMLDPEPSNLKVFAILGAGFAMGFGAIGPGIGDGLVAKHANKAVARNPKHMGLLTRTMIIGQAITETTDIYAMVVSLILIFVV
;
A
#
# COMPACT_ATOMS: atom_id res chain seq x y z
N MET A 1 3.30 26.92 19.27
CA MET A 1 3.89 25.60 19.60
C MET A 1 2.84 24.51 19.81
N GLU A 2 1.80 24.75 20.61
CA GLU A 2 0.78 23.72 20.92
C GLU A 2 0.01 23.24 19.68
N PHE A 3 -0.44 24.16 18.82
CA PHE A 3 -1.16 23.82 17.58
C PHE A 3 -0.39 22.85 16.68
N VAL A 4 0.91 23.10 16.45
CA VAL A 4 1.75 22.23 15.60
C VAL A 4 1.86 20.83 16.19
N LYS A 5 2.00 20.74 17.53
CA LYS A 5 2.03 19.44 18.23
C LYS A 5 0.69 18.72 18.12
N ILE A 6 -0.43 19.41 18.24
CA ILE A 6 -1.77 18.85 18.05
C ILE A 6 -1.88 18.24 16.65
N CYS A 7 -1.51 18.99 15.61
CA CYS A 7 -1.58 18.49 14.24
C CYS A 7 -0.63 17.31 13.99
N ALA A 8 0.57 17.32 14.57
CA ALA A 8 1.52 16.21 14.46
C ALA A 8 1.00 14.93 15.11
N VAL A 9 0.41 15.02 16.31
CA VAL A 9 -0.19 13.87 17.00
C VAL A 9 -1.42 13.35 16.25
N LEU A 10 -2.27 14.24 15.72
CA LEU A 10 -3.40 13.84 14.87
C LEU A 10 -2.92 13.17 13.57
N GLY A 11 -1.92 13.76 12.90
CA GLY A 11 -1.31 13.19 11.70
C GLY A 11 -0.70 11.81 11.96
N SER A 12 -0.02 11.63 13.10
CA SER A 12 0.51 10.33 13.54
C SER A 12 -0.62 9.30 13.75
N GLY A 13 -1.73 9.71 14.37
CA GLY A 13 -2.92 8.88 14.52
C GLY A 13 -3.55 8.48 13.17
N PHE A 14 -3.69 9.42 12.24
CA PHE A 14 -4.21 9.14 10.89
C PHE A 14 -3.30 8.20 10.11
N ALA A 15 -1.98 8.41 10.16
CA ALA A 15 -1.01 7.56 9.49
C ALA A 15 -1.17 6.11 9.94
N MET A 16 -0.99 5.83 11.23
CA MET A 16 -1.01 4.46 11.73
C MET A 16 -2.41 3.85 11.74
N GLY A 17 -3.41 4.61 12.21
CA GLY A 17 -4.77 4.12 12.36
C GLY A 17 -5.38 3.67 11.04
N LEU A 18 -5.23 4.47 9.98
CA LEU A 18 -5.72 4.12 8.65
C LEU A 18 -4.79 3.15 7.93
N GLY A 19 -3.46 3.33 8.07
CA GLY A 19 -2.49 2.49 7.39
C GLY A 19 -2.47 1.04 7.84
N ALA A 20 -2.93 0.74 9.06
CA ALA A 20 -3.08 -0.63 9.55
C ALA A 20 -4.25 -1.39 8.90
N ILE A 21 -5.30 -0.69 8.43
CA ILE A 21 -6.55 -1.32 7.97
C ILE A 21 -6.30 -2.22 6.78
N GLY A 22 -5.60 -1.69 5.76
CA GLY A 22 -5.40 -2.42 4.51
C GLY A 22 -4.57 -3.67 4.72
N SER A 23 -3.43 -3.55 5.42
CA SER A 23 -2.55 -4.67 5.71
C SER A 23 -3.25 -5.75 6.51
N ALA A 24 -3.91 -5.40 7.62
CA ALA A 24 -4.57 -6.39 8.48
C ALA A 24 -5.65 -7.19 7.75
N VAL A 25 -6.46 -6.51 6.93
CA VAL A 25 -7.49 -7.20 6.12
C VAL A 25 -6.84 -8.04 5.02
N GLY A 26 -5.84 -7.51 4.30
CA GLY A 26 -5.12 -8.25 3.27
C GLY A 26 -4.43 -9.50 3.79
N GLU A 27 -3.74 -9.41 4.92
CA GLU A 27 -3.13 -10.52 5.63
C GLU A 27 -4.17 -11.54 6.10
N GLY A 28 -5.29 -11.08 6.67
CA GLY A 28 -6.39 -11.93 7.08
C GLY A 28 -6.96 -12.74 5.91
N MET A 29 -7.06 -12.14 4.72
CA MET A 29 -7.48 -12.85 3.50
C MET A 29 -6.46 -13.92 3.07
N ILE A 30 -5.16 -13.64 3.20
CA ILE A 30 -4.09 -14.60 2.89
C ILE A 30 -4.19 -15.80 3.85
N ALA A 31 -4.21 -15.53 5.16
CA ALA A 31 -4.30 -16.55 6.20
C ALA A 31 -5.58 -17.39 6.07
N MET A 32 -6.72 -16.77 5.78
CA MET A 32 -7.98 -17.47 5.53
C MET A 32 -7.85 -18.51 4.41
N LYS A 33 -7.22 -18.15 3.29
CA LYS A 33 -6.99 -19.08 2.18
C LYS A 33 -5.92 -20.12 2.48
N ALA A 34 -4.90 -19.79 3.26
CA ALA A 34 -3.92 -20.74 3.73
C ALA A 34 -4.57 -21.84 4.59
N VAL A 35 -5.40 -21.47 5.58
CA VAL A 35 -6.13 -22.42 6.44
C VAL A 35 -7.04 -23.33 5.62
N GLN A 36 -7.81 -22.77 4.67
CA GLN A 36 -8.63 -23.58 3.75
C GLN A 36 -7.80 -24.54 2.90
N SER A 37 -6.60 -24.14 2.51
CA SER A 37 -5.69 -24.94 1.68
C SER A 37 -5.03 -26.05 2.50
N LEU A 38 -4.66 -25.78 3.75
CA LEU A 38 -4.16 -26.78 4.70
C LEU A 38 -5.21 -27.85 5.01
N GLY A 39 -6.48 -27.45 5.16
CA GLY A 39 -7.58 -28.41 5.37
C GLY A 39 -7.78 -29.35 4.17
N ARG A 40 -7.39 -28.94 2.96
CA ARG A 40 -7.44 -29.78 1.75
C ARG A 40 -6.17 -30.59 1.55
N GLN A 41 -5.00 -30.00 1.82
CA GLN A 41 -3.70 -30.60 1.57
C GLN A 41 -2.75 -30.51 2.78
N PRO A 42 -2.98 -31.30 3.84
CA PRO A 42 -2.17 -31.26 5.06
C PRO A 42 -0.69 -31.60 4.83
N SER A 43 -0.40 -32.46 3.85
CA SER A 43 0.98 -32.86 3.50
C SER A 43 1.83 -31.72 2.95
N ALA A 44 1.21 -30.65 2.45
CA ALA A 44 1.90 -29.46 1.95
C ALA A 44 2.06 -28.35 3.00
N SER A 45 1.87 -28.66 4.30
CA SER A 45 1.77 -27.67 5.36
C SER A 45 2.97 -26.73 5.47
N SER A 46 4.19 -27.28 5.54
CA SER A 46 5.42 -26.50 5.63
C SER A 46 5.54 -25.48 4.48
N LYS A 47 5.16 -25.90 3.27
CA LYS A 47 5.21 -25.08 2.06
C LYS A 47 4.15 -23.98 2.09
N ILE A 48 2.90 -24.31 2.42
CA ILE A 48 1.80 -23.33 2.53
C ILE A 48 2.11 -22.29 3.60
N VAL A 49 2.53 -22.71 4.80
CA VAL A 49 2.84 -21.79 5.91
C VAL A 49 4.01 -20.88 5.54
N ARG A 50 5.08 -21.41 4.96
CA ARG A 50 6.23 -20.60 4.56
C ARG A 50 5.86 -19.53 3.53
N ILE A 51 5.11 -19.90 2.50
CA ILE A 51 4.73 -18.94 1.44
C ILE A 51 3.66 -17.95 1.95
N MET A 52 2.77 -18.38 2.84
CA MET A 52 1.83 -17.50 3.54
C MET A 52 2.57 -16.39 4.28
N VAL A 53 3.58 -16.73 5.09
CA VAL A 53 4.38 -15.74 5.84
C VAL A 53 5.12 -14.80 4.91
N ILE A 54 5.68 -15.29 3.80
CA ILE A 54 6.31 -14.44 2.78
C ILE A 54 5.29 -13.44 2.22
N SER A 55 4.08 -13.91 1.86
CA SER A 55 3.03 -13.06 1.31
C SER A 55 2.55 -12.00 2.31
N GLN A 56 2.34 -12.39 3.58
CA GLN A 56 1.95 -11.47 4.65
C GLN A 56 3.04 -10.43 4.91
N ALA A 57 4.31 -10.83 4.98
CA ALA A 57 5.42 -9.91 5.15
C ALA A 57 5.49 -8.84 4.04
N VAL A 58 5.19 -9.20 2.79
CA VAL A 58 5.10 -8.22 1.69
C VAL A 58 3.88 -7.31 1.86
N THR A 59 2.73 -7.87 2.24
CA THR A 59 1.50 -7.09 2.49
C THR A 59 1.66 -6.08 3.64
N GLU A 60 2.35 -6.47 4.71
CA GLU A 60 2.57 -5.67 5.92
C GLU A 60 3.38 -4.39 5.67
N THR A 61 4.19 -4.35 4.60
CA THR A 61 5.05 -3.18 4.30
C THR A 61 4.27 -1.86 4.24
N ALA A 62 3.01 -1.87 3.78
CA ALA A 62 2.15 -0.68 3.76
C ALA A 62 1.87 -0.11 5.17
N ALA A 63 1.69 -0.99 6.16
CA ALA A 63 1.50 -0.60 7.56
C ALA A 63 2.82 -0.15 8.19
N VAL A 64 3.94 -0.77 7.81
CA VAL A 64 5.28 -0.34 8.25
C VAL A 64 5.59 1.08 7.77
N PHE A 65 5.27 1.43 6.52
CA PHE A 65 5.47 2.79 6.03
C PHE A 65 4.62 3.82 6.80
N ALA A 66 3.37 3.49 7.08
CA ALA A 66 2.50 4.30 7.93
C ALA A 66 3.04 4.44 9.37
N LEU A 67 3.56 3.36 9.96
CA LEU A 67 4.20 3.37 11.26
C LEU A 67 5.42 4.30 11.27
N VAL A 68 6.28 4.21 10.26
CA VAL A 68 7.47 5.07 10.15
C VAL A 68 7.07 6.55 10.12
N ILE A 69 6.09 6.93 9.28
CA ILE A 69 5.60 8.31 9.26
C ILE A 69 4.99 8.71 10.61
N SER A 70 4.21 7.84 11.23
CA SER A 70 3.63 8.10 12.55
C SER A 70 4.70 8.40 13.60
N LEU A 71 5.75 7.60 13.67
CA LEU A 71 6.88 7.80 14.59
C LEU A 71 7.66 9.09 14.26
N LEU A 72 7.90 9.37 12.97
CA LEU A 72 8.58 10.60 12.55
C LEU A 72 7.80 11.86 12.98
N LEU A 73 6.46 11.83 12.88
CA LEU A 73 5.61 12.93 13.32
C LEU A 73 5.58 13.06 14.85
N MET A 74 5.49 11.94 15.57
CA MET A 74 5.40 11.91 17.03
C MET A 74 6.65 12.47 17.72
N PHE A 75 7.84 12.17 17.17
CA PHE A 75 9.11 12.63 17.74
C PHE A 75 9.62 13.94 17.12
N LYS A 76 8.85 14.58 16.24
CA LYS A 76 9.27 15.85 15.64
C LYS A 76 9.22 16.98 16.67
N SER A 77 10.38 17.56 16.94
CA SER A 77 10.54 18.73 17.81
C SER A 77 11.19 19.88 17.03
N GLY A 78 10.88 21.11 17.43
CA GLY A 78 11.39 22.33 16.82
C GLY A 78 10.42 23.50 16.91
N ASP A 79 10.96 24.70 16.73
CA ASP A 79 10.17 25.93 16.64
C ASP A 79 9.67 26.08 15.20
N PHE A 80 8.42 25.70 14.98
CA PHE A 80 7.79 25.74 13.66
C PHE A 80 6.72 26.82 13.57
N SER A 81 6.55 27.35 12.36
CA SER A 81 5.38 28.16 11.99
C SER A 81 4.08 27.35 12.17
N TYR A 82 2.96 28.04 12.43
CA TYR A 82 1.65 27.41 12.57
C TYR A 82 1.28 26.57 11.33
N ILE A 83 1.71 26.99 10.13
CA ILE A 83 1.40 26.30 8.87
C ILE A 83 2.05 24.92 8.80
N LYS A 84 3.22 24.74 9.44
CA LYS A 84 3.89 23.44 9.50
C LYS A 84 3.02 22.38 10.17
N GLY A 85 2.13 22.77 11.09
CA GLY A 85 1.14 21.86 11.66
C GLY A 85 0.30 21.19 10.57
N PHE A 86 -0.15 21.94 9.56
CA PHE A 86 -0.95 21.39 8.47
C PHE A 86 -0.15 20.48 7.55
N THR A 87 1.17 20.68 7.37
CA THR A 87 1.99 19.74 6.58
C THR A 87 2.11 18.40 7.28
N PHE A 88 2.25 18.40 8.62
CA PHE A 88 2.28 17.17 9.41
C PHE A 88 0.95 16.40 9.37
N LEU A 89 -0.16 17.13 9.47
CA LEU A 89 -1.49 16.52 9.34
C LEU A 89 -1.69 15.94 7.94
N ALA A 90 -1.36 16.70 6.89
CA ALA A 90 -1.47 16.27 5.50
C ALA A 90 -0.58 15.05 5.19
N ALA A 91 0.64 15.01 5.74
CA ALA A 91 1.54 13.87 5.60
C ALA A 91 0.94 12.59 6.20
N GLY A 92 0.33 12.70 7.38
CA GLY A 92 -0.36 11.58 8.02
C GLY A 92 -1.57 11.07 7.23
N ILE A 93 -2.36 11.99 6.67
CA ILE A 93 -3.50 11.67 5.80
C ILE A 93 -3.02 10.98 4.51
N ALA A 94 -1.96 11.49 3.87
CA ALA A 94 -1.43 10.95 2.63
C ALA A 94 -1.06 9.47 2.78
N VAL A 95 -0.16 9.15 3.73
CA VAL A 95 0.27 7.77 3.95
C VAL A 95 -0.85 6.90 4.53
N GLY A 96 -1.67 7.44 5.45
CA GLY A 96 -2.71 6.69 6.12
C GLY A 96 -3.73 6.13 5.13
N PHE A 97 -4.31 6.99 4.28
CA PHE A 97 -5.21 6.53 3.23
C PHE A 97 -4.50 5.78 2.11
N GLY A 98 -3.29 6.22 1.73
CA GLY A 98 -2.53 5.58 0.64
C GLY A 98 -2.15 4.13 0.92
N SER A 99 -1.92 3.78 2.19
CA SER A 99 -1.64 2.40 2.62
C SER A 99 -2.85 1.47 2.56
N ILE A 100 -4.09 1.98 2.56
CA ILE A 100 -5.31 1.14 2.58
C ILE A 100 -5.39 0.30 1.32
N GLY A 101 -5.27 0.95 0.15
CA GLY A 101 -5.43 0.29 -1.14
C GLY A 101 -4.38 -0.79 -1.36
N ALA A 102 -3.12 -0.45 -1.12
CA ALA A 102 -1.99 -1.35 -1.29
C ALA A 102 -2.06 -2.57 -0.34
N GLY A 103 -2.38 -2.36 0.94
CA GLY A 103 -2.50 -3.47 1.89
C GLY A 103 -3.63 -4.43 1.51
N LEU A 104 -4.82 -3.91 1.19
CA LEU A 104 -5.95 -4.73 0.73
C LEU A 104 -5.62 -5.46 -0.57
N GLY A 105 -5.06 -4.71 -1.52
CA GLY A 105 -4.68 -5.19 -2.84
C GLY A 105 -3.66 -6.32 -2.78
N ALA A 106 -2.59 -6.17 -1.99
CA ALA A 106 -1.54 -7.17 -1.85
C ALA A 106 -2.04 -8.48 -1.21
N GLY A 107 -3.13 -8.43 -0.42
CA GLY A 107 -3.81 -9.61 0.09
C GLY A 107 -4.43 -10.49 -1.00
N LEU A 108 -4.94 -9.88 -2.08
CA LEU A 108 -5.65 -10.59 -3.16
C LEU A 108 -4.79 -11.62 -3.92
N PRO A 109 -3.60 -11.28 -4.46
CA PRO A 109 -2.73 -12.26 -5.09
C PRO A 109 -2.23 -13.29 -4.10
N GLY A 110 -1.90 -12.89 -2.86
CA GLY A 110 -1.50 -13.81 -1.79
C GLY A 110 -2.54 -14.88 -1.49
N SER A 111 -3.81 -14.47 -1.31
CA SER A 111 -4.94 -15.39 -1.15
C SER A 111 -5.09 -16.36 -2.32
N SER A 112 -4.96 -15.88 -3.56
CA SER A 112 -5.08 -16.75 -4.75
C SER A 112 -3.90 -17.71 -4.91
N ALA A 113 -2.70 -17.30 -4.52
CA ALA A 113 -1.54 -18.18 -4.48
C ALA A 113 -1.74 -19.30 -3.47
N MET A 114 -2.24 -18.99 -2.26
CA MET A 114 -2.58 -20.01 -1.25
C MET A 114 -3.60 -21.01 -1.82
N GLU A 115 -4.68 -20.50 -2.44
CA GLU A 115 -5.67 -21.37 -3.08
C GLU A 115 -5.08 -22.25 -4.19
N GLY A 116 -4.17 -21.71 -5.02
CA GLY A 116 -3.50 -22.45 -6.09
C GLY A 116 -2.56 -23.54 -5.54
N ILE A 117 -1.72 -23.20 -4.57
CA ILE A 117 -0.79 -24.11 -3.91
C ILE A 117 -1.55 -25.23 -3.19
N GLY A 118 -2.67 -24.91 -2.55
CA GLY A 118 -3.53 -25.91 -1.90
C GLY A 118 -4.14 -26.93 -2.86
N LYS A 119 -4.29 -26.59 -4.15
CA LYS A 119 -4.78 -27.51 -5.18
C LYS A 119 -3.64 -28.28 -5.84
N GLN A 120 -2.51 -27.62 -6.06
CA GLN A 120 -1.35 -28.14 -6.80
C GLN A 120 -0.04 -27.67 -6.12
N PRO A 121 0.41 -28.36 -5.05
CA PRO A 121 1.61 -27.99 -4.31
C PRO A 121 2.90 -28.02 -5.14
N GLU A 122 2.91 -28.76 -6.25
CA GLU A 122 4.01 -28.85 -7.21
C GLU A 122 4.26 -27.52 -7.94
N ASN A 123 3.22 -26.69 -8.10
CA ASN A 123 3.31 -25.41 -8.81
C ASN A 123 3.68 -24.23 -7.89
N SER A 124 4.10 -24.50 -6.65
CA SER A 124 4.28 -23.47 -5.63
C SER A 124 5.26 -22.38 -6.02
N ASP A 125 6.39 -22.75 -6.60
CA ASP A 125 7.48 -21.80 -6.82
C ASP A 125 7.08 -20.78 -7.89
N VAL A 126 6.45 -21.29 -8.95
CA VAL A 126 5.85 -20.48 -10.03
C VAL A 126 4.76 -19.54 -9.49
N LEU A 127 3.90 -20.03 -8.59
CA LEU A 127 2.86 -19.21 -7.96
C LEU A 127 3.42 -18.18 -6.98
N THR A 128 4.47 -18.51 -6.24
CA THR A 128 5.16 -17.58 -5.33
C THR A 128 5.81 -16.46 -6.12
N ILE A 129 6.49 -16.77 -7.23
CA ILE A 129 7.09 -15.75 -8.09
C ILE A 129 6.00 -14.82 -8.65
N GLN A 130 4.94 -15.38 -9.22
CA GLN A 130 3.86 -14.58 -9.79
C GLN A 130 3.16 -13.69 -8.73
N MET A 131 2.94 -14.25 -7.53
CA MET A 131 2.40 -13.51 -6.38
C MET A 131 3.28 -12.34 -5.99
N ILE A 132 4.58 -12.54 -5.81
CA ILE A 132 5.51 -11.49 -5.39
C ILE A 132 5.56 -10.37 -6.43
N ILE A 133 5.60 -10.71 -7.73
CA ILE A 133 5.58 -9.70 -8.80
C ILE A 133 4.30 -8.86 -8.71
N GLY A 134 3.14 -9.51 -8.57
CA GLY A 134 1.86 -8.81 -8.47
C GLY A 134 1.74 -7.95 -7.21
N GLN A 135 2.21 -8.45 -6.06
CA GLN A 135 2.24 -7.70 -4.80
C GLN A 135 3.20 -6.51 -4.88
N ALA A 136 4.35 -6.65 -5.55
CA ALA A 136 5.34 -5.58 -5.67
C ALA A 136 4.75 -4.34 -6.37
N VAL A 137 4.00 -4.54 -7.46
CA VAL A 137 3.32 -3.44 -8.15
C VAL A 137 2.23 -2.84 -7.26
N THR A 138 1.47 -3.67 -6.55
CA THR A 138 0.42 -3.18 -5.64
C THR A 138 0.94 -2.27 -4.52
N GLN A 139 2.22 -2.37 -4.17
CA GLN A 139 2.83 -1.55 -3.11
C GLN A 139 3.25 -0.15 -3.57
N THR A 140 3.33 0.12 -4.88
CA THR A 140 3.79 1.43 -5.39
C THR A 140 2.89 2.58 -4.94
N SER A 141 1.59 2.35 -4.81
CA SER A 141 0.63 3.32 -4.26
C SER A 141 1.01 3.84 -2.88
N THR A 142 1.43 2.93 -1.99
CA THR A 142 1.93 3.36 -0.68
C THR A 142 3.26 4.10 -0.78
N ILE A 143 4.13 3.69 -1.70
CA ILE A 143 5.41 4.37 -1.90
C ILE A 143 5.20 5.81 -2.40
N PHE A 144 4.25 6.06 -3.29
CA PHE A 144 3.90 7.42 -3.72
C PHE A 144 3.33 8.24 -2.56
N ALA A 145 2.42 7.66 -1.77
CA ALA A 145 1.87 8.29 -0.58
C ALA A 145 2.95 8.61 0.48
N LEU A 146 3.87 7.67 0.71
CA LEU A 146 5.04 7.86 1.58
C LEU A 146 5.94 8.98 1.04
N THR A 147 6.19 9.03 -0.26
CA THR A 147 7.02 10.05 -0.89
C THR A 147 6.43 11.45 -0.67
N VAL A 148 5.13 11.62 -0.93
CA VAL A 148 4.42 12.87 -0.68
C VAL A 148 4.45 13.22 0.81
N ALA A 149 4.24 12.25 1.71
CA ALA A 149 4.31 12.49 3.14
C ALA A 149 5.70 12.99 3.58
N LEU A 150 6.78 12.37 3.10
CA LEU A 150 8.15 12.79 3.39
C LEU A 150 8.43 14.20 2.86
N ILE A 151 7.98 14.52 1.64
CA ILE A 151 8.09 15.87 1.07
C ILE A 151 7.38 16.88 1.99
N LEU A 152 6.15 16.60 2.40
CA LEU A 152 5.36 17.48 3.28
C LEU A 152 6.02 17.70 4.66
N ILE A 153 6.61 16.66 5.24
CA ILE A 153 7.31 16.78 6.54
C ILE A 153 8.55 17.69 6.40
N MET A 154 9.27 17.60 5.28
CA MET A 154 10.46 18.41 5.03
C MET A 154 10.14 19.84 4.55
N LEU A 155 9.01 20.04 3.88
CA LEU A 155 8.60 21.33 3.30
C LEU A 155 8.47 22.43 4.34
N ASP A 156 9.14 23.57 4.15
CA ASP A 156 8.91 24.79 4.92
C ASP A 156 8.00 25.74 4.13
N PRO A 157 6.70 25.80 4.45
CA PRO A 157 5.72 26.48 3.62
C PRO A 157 5.66 27.99 3.89
N GLU A 158 5.40 28.76 2.84
CA GLU A 158 5.15 30.20 2.94
C GLU A 158 3.90 30.49 3.79
N PRO A 159 3.89 31.60 4.55
CA PRO A 159 2.81 31.95 5.47
C PRO A 159 1.55 32.46 4.75
N SER A 160 0.86 31.62 3.98
CA SER A 160 -0.36 31.98 3.25
C SER A 160 -1.54 31.02 3.50
N ASN A 161 -2.75 31.57 3.56
CA ASN A 161 -3.97 30.76 3.74
C ASN A 161 -4.21 29.82 2.55
N LEU A 162 -3.91 30.28 1.34
CA LEU A 162 -4.00 29.44 0.14
C LEU A 162 -3.06 28.23 0.27
N LYS A 163 -1.84 28.45 0.77
CA LYS A 163 -0.85 27.40 0.95
C LYS A 163 -1.29 26.34 1.94
N VAL A 164 -1.97 26.73 3.03
CA VAL A 164 -2.57 25.80 4.00
C VAL A 164 -3.54 24.83 3.30
N PHE A 165 -4.48 25.36 2.53
CA PHE A 165 -5.46 24.53 1.82
C PHE A 165 -4.82 23.70 0.71
N ALA A 166 -3.81 24.22 0.02
CA ALA A 166 -3.05 23.48 -0.99
C ALA A 166 -2.33 22.27 -0.36
N ILE A 167 -1.68 22.45 0.79
CA ILE A 167 -1.00 21.37 1.53
C ILE A 167 -1.97 20.27 1.95
N LEU A 168 -3.12 20.65 2.52
CA LEU A 168 -4.16 19.68 2.90
C LEU A 168 -4.72 18.96 1.67
N GLY A 169 -5.00 19.70 0.60
CA GLY A 169 -5.44 19.16 -0.68
C GLY A 169 -4.44 18.17 -1.27
N ALA A 170 -3.14 18.44 -1.13
CA ALA A 170 -2.07 17.56 -1.60
C ALA A 170 -2.07 16.21 -0.85
N GLY A 171 -2.23 16.26 0.47
CA GLY A 171 -2.33 15.06 1.31
C GLY A 171 -3.57 14.22 0.98
N PHE A 172 -4.72 14.88 0.79
CA PHE A 172 -5.97 14.19 0.41
C PHE A 172 -5.92 13.61 -1.00
N ALA A 173 -5.42 14.37 -1.99
CA ALA A 173 -5.32 13.91 -3.37
C ALA A 173 -4.49 12.62 -3.44
N MET A 174 -3.31 12.62 -2.85
CA MET A 174 -2.44 11.45 -2.82
C MET A 174 -3.05 10.30 -2.01
N GLY A 175 -3.54 10.57 -0.80
CA GLY A 175 -4.08 9.53 0.07
C GLY A 175 -5.27 8.80 -0.54
N PHE A 176 -6.28 9.52 -1.02
CA PHE A 176 -7.46 8.90 -1.65
C PHE A 176 -7.15 8.34 -3.04
N GLY A 177 -6.27 9.00 -3.80
CA GLY A 177 -5.88 8.58 -5.14
C GLY A 177 -5.22 7.21 -5.19
N ALA A 178 -4.48 6.85 -4.14
CA ALA A 178 -3.79 5.56 -4.00
C ALA A 178 -4.70 4.37 -3.65
N ILE A 179 -5.94 4.59 -3.17
CA ILE A 179 -6.81 3.49 -2.72
C ILE A 179 -7.26 2.60 -3.89
N GLY A 180 -7.77 3.23 -4.94
CA GLY A 180 -8.30 2.52 -6.11
C GLY A 180 -7.25 1.68 -6.85
N PRO A 181 -6.11 2.29 -7.25
CA PRO A 181 -4.98 1.60 -7.88
C PRO A 181 -4.50 0.40 -7.09
N GLY A 182 -4.19 0.57 -5.79
CA GLY A 182 -3.72 -0.54 -4.96
C GLY A 182 -4.68 -1.74 -4.96
N ILE A 183 -5.98 -1.51 -4.81
CA ILE A 183 -6.97 -2.61 -4.87
C ILE A 183 -7.05 -3.20 -6.28
N GLY A 184 -7.06 -2.35 -7.31
CA GLY A 184 -7.15 -2.74 -8.71
C GLY A 184 -5.97 -3.61 -9.14
N ASP A 185 -4.75 -3.24 -8.77
CA ASP A 185 -3.54 -3.99 -9.05
C ASP A 185 -3.58 -5.38 -8.41
N GLY A 186 -4.06 -5.43 -7.16
CA GLY A 186 -4.31 -6.69 -6.47
C GLY A 186 -5.33 -7.59 -7.17
N LEU A 187 -6.38 -7.01 -7.76
CA LEU A 187 -7.39 -7.75 -8.53
C LEU A 187 -6.79 -8.33 -9.82
N VAL A 188 -6.01 -7.53 -10.57
CA VAL A 188 -5.31 -8.01 -11.78
C VAL A 188 -4.36 -9.15 -11.41
N ALA A 189 -3.55 -8.96 -10.37
CA ALA A 189 -2.59 -9.96 -9.90
C ALA A 189 -3.24 -11.25 -9.41
N LYS A 190 -4.37 -11.15 -8.69
CA LYS A 190 -5.17 -12.30 -8.25
C LYS A 190 -5.65 -13.15 -9.42
N HIS A 191 -6.15 -12.53 -10.47
CA HIS A 191 -6.64 -13.26 -11.64
C HIS A 191 -5.48 -13.82 -12.48
N ALA A 192 -4.36 -13.12 -12.56
CA ALA A 192 -3.14 -13.65 -13.15
C ALA A 192 -2.62 -14.88 -12.40
N ASN A 193 -2.57 -14.85 -11.06
CA ASN A 193 -2.21 -16.00 -10.23
C ASN A 193 -3.13 -17.20 -10.46
N LYS A 194 -4.44 -16.99 -10.54
CA LYS A 194 -5.40 -18.05 -10.88
C LYS A 194 -5.16 -18.64 -12.27
N ALA A 195 -4.80 -17.81 -13.25
CA ALA A 195 -4.49 -18.27 -14.59
C ALA A 195 -3.17 -19.08 -14.62
N VAL A 196 -2.15 -18.62 -13.91
CA VAL A 196 -0.85 -19.31 -13.77
C VAL A 196 -1.02 -20.64 -13.04
N ALA A 197 -1.87 -20.71 -12.01
CA ALA A 197 -2.18 -21.97 -11.32
C ALA A 197 -2.72 -23.02 -12.29
N ARG A 198 -3.59 -22.62 -13.22
CA ARG A 198 -4.18 -23.54 -14.22
C ARG A 198 -3.20 -23.89 -15.34
N ASN A 199 -2.33 -22.95 -15.71
CA ASN A 199 -1.46 -23.04 -16.89
C ASN A 199 -0.03 -22.55 -16.56
N PRO A 200 0.74 -23.24 -15.71
CA PRO A 200 2.04 -22.75 -15.23
C PRO A 200 3.08 -22.58 -16.36
N LYS A 201 2.98 -23.39 -17.42
CA LYS A 201 3.85 -23.30 -18.61
C LYS A 201 3.70 -21.97 -19.37
N HIS A 202 2.59 -21.27 -19.20
CA HIS A 202 2.31 -20.00 -19.85
C HIS A 202 2.55 -18.78 -18.93
N MET A 203 3.25 -18.95 -17.79
CA MET A 203 3.50 -17.87 -16.83
C MET A 203 4.04 -16.61 -17.50
N GLY A 204 5.06 -16.70 -18.35
CA GLY A 204 5.65 -15.50 -18.97
C GLY A 204 4.71 -14.68 -19.86
N LEU A 205 3.68 -15.28 -20.47
CA LEU A 205 2.62 -14.53 -21.17
C LEU A 205 1.69 -13.86 -20.15
N LEU A 206 1.26 -14.61 -19.16
CA LEU A 206 0.33 -14.14 -18.12
C LEU A 206 0.92 -13.02 -17.27
N THR A 207 2.21 -13.09 -16.90
CA THR A 207 2.92 -12.04 -16.18
C THR A 207 3.01 -10.77 -17.01
N ARG A 208 3.32 -10.86 -18.30
CA ARG A 208 3.38 -9.67 -19.19
C ARG A 208 2.03 -8.99 -19.30
N THR A 209 0.96 -9.77 -19.51
CA THR A 209 -0.40 -9.22 -19.56
C THR A 209 -0.83 -8.61 -18.22
N MET A 210 -0.46 -9.26 -17.09
CA MET A 210 -0.69 -8.72 -15.75
C MET A 210 -0.03 -7.37 -15.57
N ILE A 211 1.27 -7.25 -15.87
CA ILE A 211 2.04 -6.00 -15.72
C ILE A 211 1.43 -4.88 -16.58
N ILE A 212 1.03 -5.17 -17.82
CA ILE A 212 0.35 -4.18 -18.67
C ILE A 212 -0.97 -3.72 -18.04
N GLY A 213 -1.76 -4.66 -17.51
CA GLY A 213 -3.02 -4.34 -16.83
C GLY A 213 -2.82 -3.50 -15.56
N GLN A 214 -1.82 -3.84 -14.75
CA GLN A 214 -1.46 -3.08 -13.56
C GLN A 214 -0.95 -1.67 -13.92
N ALA A 215 -0.05 -1.57 -14.91
CA ALA A 215 0.46 -0.27 -15.36
C ALA A 215 -0.64 0.70 -15.83
N ILE A 216 -1.70 0.20 -16.47
CA ILE A 216 -2.86 1.02 -16.86
C ILE A 216 -3.69 1.39 -15.63
N THR A 217 -3.87 0.45 -14.70
CA THR A 217 -4.62 0.64 -13.45
C THR A 217 -3.96 1.71 -12.55
N GLU A 218 -2.63 1.75 -12.54
CA GLU A 218 -1.79 2.67 -11.76
C GLU A 218 -1.86 4.13 -12.24
N THR A 219 -2.36 4.39 -13.46
CA THR A 219 -2.37 5.75 -14.03
C THR A 219 -3.12 6.78 -13.19
N THR A 220 -4.22 6.38 -12.54
CA THR A 220 -4.99 7.29 -11.67
C THR A 220 -4.24 7.64 -10.38
N ASP A 221 -3.33 6.78 -9.93
CA ASP A 221 -2.40 7.05 -8.83
C ASP A 221 -1.41 8.15 -9.23
N ILE A 222 -0.84 8.01 -10.43
CA ILE A 222 0.09 8.99 -10.98
C ILE A 222 -0.60 10.35 -11.14
N TYR A 223 -1.86 10.40 -11.59
CA TYR A 223 -2.60 11.66 -11.68
C TYR A 223 -2.78 12.31 -10.30
N ALA A 224 -3.12 11.52 -9.28
CA ALA A 224 -3.23 11.99 -7.91
C ALA A 224 -1.90 12.52 -7.35
N MET A 225 -0.81 11.81 -7.61
CA MET A 225 0.55 12.24 -7.24
C MET A 225 0.92 13.55 -7.95
N VAL A 226 0.67 13.67 -9.25
CA VAL A 226 0.95 14.90 -10.02
C VAL A 226 0.17 16.08 -9.46
N VAL A 227 -1.12 15.93 -9.18
CA VAL A 227 -1.93 16.98 -8.56
C VAL A 227 -1.38 17.36 -7.18
N SER A 228 -1.00 16.36 -6.37
CA SER A 228 -0.38 16.59 -5.06
C SER A 228 0.92 17.41 -5.16
N LEU A 229 1.81 17.06 -6.09
CA LEU A 229 3.06 17.78 -6.32
C LEU A 229 2.84 19.20 -6.82
N ILE A 230 1.85 19.43 -7.69
CA ILE A 230 1.49 20.78 -8.15
C ILE A 230 1.01 21.63 -6.97
N LEU A 231 0.16 21.08 -6.11
CA LEU A 231 -0.31 21.78 -4.90
C LEU A 231 0.84 22.06 -3.90
N ILE A 232 1.87 21.21 -3.86
CA ILE A 232 3.03 21.39 -2.97
C ILE A 232 4.02 22.42 -3.51
N PHE A 233 4.29 22.44 -4.81
CA PHE A 233 5.42 23.21 -5.37
C PHE A 233 5.01 24.42 -6.19
N VAL A 234 3.78 24.48 -6.71
CA VAL A 234 3.35 25.52 -7.64
C VAL A 234 2.32 26.46 -7.00
N VAL A 235 1.41 25.93 -6.17
CA VAL A 235 0.38 26.68 -5.44
C VAL A 235 0.86 27.02 -4.03
#